data_AF-A0A926SXR3-F1
#
_entry.id   AF-A0A926SXR3-F1
#
_cell.length_a   1.000
_cell.length_b   1.000
_cell.length_c   1.000
_cell.angle_alpha   90.00
_cell.angle_beta   90.00
_cell.angle_gamma   90.00
#
_symmetry.space_group_name_H-M   'P 1'
#
loop_
_entity.id
_entity.type
_entity.pdbx_description
1 polymer ?
#
loop_
_entity_poly.entity_id
_entity_poly.type
_entity_poly.pdbx_seq_one_letter_code
_entity_poly.pdbx_strand_id
1 'polypeptide(L)'
;MNSKLMTIAISTTLLITSGTTALATPYKTTSNQVVVTELAPRTKYTVQTTNLRERNSTRTITTNGCGQALISNGTSYKRLIINNQTIITSSLPTQTHQRCTSRRNTHTTITNTTTTTKQQLNK
;
A
#
# COMPACT_ATOMS: atom_id res chain seq x y z
N MET A 1 56.98 13.45 25.00
CA MET A 1 55.76 12.82 25.58
C MET A 1 54.84 12.51 24.42
N ASN A 2 54.81 11.25 23.97
CA ASN A 2 54.08 10.85 22.75
C ASN A 2 52.95 9.90 23.15
N SER A 3 51.71 10.39 23.11
CA SER A 3 50.53 9.55 23.31
C SER A 3 49.67 9.63 22.06
N LYS A 4 49.66 8.56 21.28
CA LYS A 4 48.86 8.42 20.06
C LYS A 4 47.38 8.29 20.44
N LEU A 5 46.53 9.16 19.90
CA LEU A 5 45.08 9.03 19.98
C LEU A 5 44.61 7.88 19.08
N MET A 6 44.04 6.84 19.69
CA MET A 6 43.42 5.72 18.99
C MET A 6 41.94 6.08 18.74
N THR A 7 41.61 6.50 17.53
CA THR A 7 40.23 6.73 17.09
C THR A 7 39.61 5.39 16.68
N ILE A 8 38.68 4.87 17.47
CA ILE A 8 37.90 3.68 17.11
C ILE A 8 36.67 4.17 16.35
N ALA A 9 36.67 4.01 15.03
CA ALA A 9 35.49 4.23 14.21
C ALA A 9 34.54 3.03 14.35
N ILE A 10 33.44 3.20 15.07
CA ILE A 10 32.35 2.21 15.12
C ILE A 10 31.60 2.30 13.78
N SER A 11 31.85 1.34 12.90
CA SER A 11 31.12 1.21 11.64
C SER A 11 29.72 0.68 11.93
N THR A 12 28.72 1.55 11.91
CA THR A 12 27.31 1.13 11.92
C THR A 12 26.92 0.65 10.53
N THR A 13 26.84 -0.66 10.34
CA THR A 13 26.24 -1.25 9.14
C THR A 13 24.74 -0.94 9.13
N LEU A 14 24.35 0.04 8.32
CA LEU A 14 22.95 0.31 7.99
C LEU A 14 22.45 -0.83 7.09
N LEU A 15 21.81 -1.84 7.68
CA LEU A 15 21.04 -2.84 6.94
C LEU A 15 19.82 -2.15 6.32
N ILE A 16 19.98 -1.69 5.08
CA ILE A 16 18.84 -1.27 4.25
C ILE A 16 18.18 -2.54 3.75
N THR A 17 17.28 -3.12 4.54
CA THR A 17 16.38 -4.16 4.04
C THR A 17 15.49 -3.52 2.98
N SER A 18 15.84 -3.72 1.72
CA SER A 18 15.09 -3.23 0.56
C SER A 18 13.81 -4.07 0.41
N GLY A 19 12.82 -3.84 1.26
CA GLY A 19 11.46 -4.29 0.98
C GLY A 19 10.99 -3.56 -0.27
N THR A 20 10.63 -4.30 -1.32
CA THR A 20 9.99 -3.74 -2.51
C THR A 20 8.59 -3.25 -2.14
N THR A 21 8.48 -2.06 -1.56
CA THR A 21 7.20 -1.36 -1.48
C THR A 21 6.82 -0.98 -2.90
N ALA A 22 5.87 -1.71 -3.49
CA ALA A 22 5.28 -1.33 -4.76
C ALA A 22 4.86 0.15 -4.66
N LEU A 23 5.34 0.96 -5.61
CA LEU A 23 5.09 2.39 -5.65
C LEU A 23 3.61 2.56 -5.94
N ALA A 24 2.85 2.98 -4.93
CA ALA A 24 1.43 3.25 -5.08
C ALA A 24 1.16 4.11 -6.33
N THR A 25 0.20 3.67 -7.15
CA THR A 25 -0.08 4.22 -8.48
C THR A 25 -1.35 5.09 -8.44
N PRO A 26 -1.24 6.41 -8.15
CA PRO A 26 -2.42 7.25 -7.98
C PRO A 26 -3.06 7.65 -9.32
N TYR A 27 -4.39 7.76 -9.32
CA TYR A 27 -5.15 8.37 -10.41
C TYR A 27 -6.38 9.10 -9.87
N LYS A 28 -7.00 9.95 -10.69
CA LYS A 28 -8.26 10.63 -10.34
C LYS A 28 -9.44 10.04 -11.09
N THR A 29 -10.62 10.14 -10.50
CA THR A 29 -11.89 9.77 -11.16
C THR A 29 -12.67 11.02 -11.55
N THR A 30 -13.63 10.85 -12.45
CA THR A 30 -14.57 11.93 -12.83
C THR A 30 -15.50 12.34 -11.67
N SER A 31 -15.58 11.53 -10.60
CA SER A 31 -16.42 11.78 -9.42
C SER A 31 -15.69 12.51 -8.29
N ASN A 32 -14.69 13.33 -8.59
CA ASN A 32 -13.89 14.08 -7.62
C ASN A 32 -13.19 13.17 -6.58
N GLN A 33 -12.72 11.99 -6.97
CA GLN A 33 -11.95 11.10 -6.09
C GLN A 33 -10.51 10.99 -6.58
N VAL A 34 -9.59 10.82 -5.63
CA VAL A 34 -8.25 10.29 -5.93
C VAL A 34 -8.18 8.87 -5.40
N VAL A 35 -7.79 7.94 -6.26
CA VAL A 35 -7.62 6.53 -5.91
C VAL A 35 -6.12 6.25 -5.85
N VAL A 36 -5.68 5.66 -4.76
CA VAL A 36 -4.29 5.23 -4.57
C VAL A 36 -4.29 3.71 -4.42
N THR A 37 -3.69 3.02 -5.38
CA THR A 37 -3.63 1.55 -5.46
C THR A 37 -2.34 1.00 -4.87
N GLU A 38 -2.25 -0.33 -4.77
CA GLU A 38 -1.04 -1.05 -4.31
C GLU A 38 -0.66 -0.78 -2.84
N LEU A 39 -1.63 -0.37 -2.03
CA LEU A 39 -1.47 -0.28 -0.58
C LEU A 39 -1.80 -1.63 0.08
N ALA A 40 -1.45 -1.79 1.35
CA ALA A 40 -1.84 -2.97 2.11
C ALA A 40 -3.38 -3.02 2.23
N PRO A 41 -4.05 -4.15 1.93
CA PRO A 41 -5.50 -4.28 2.05
C PRO A 41 -6.00 -4.13 3.50
N ARG A 42 -7.16 -3.50 3.67
CA ARG A 42 -7.83 -3.31 4.98
C ARG A 42 -6.95 -2.64 6.04
N THR A 43 -6.01 -1.81 5.61
CA THR A 43 -5.05 -1.12 6.47
C THR A 43 -5.42 0.36 6.59
N LYS A 44 -5.21 0.93 7.78
CA LYS A 44 -5.39 2.36 8.02
C LYS A 44 -4.15 3.13 7.59
N TYR A 45 -4.37 4.21 6.84
CA TYR A 45 -3.33 5.16 6.45
C TYR A 45 -3.72 6.58 6.85
N THR A 46 -2.72 7.35 7.28
CA THR A 46 -2.87 8.79 7.48
C THR A 46 -2.64 9.49 6.15
N VAL A 47 -3.60 10.32 5.76
CA VAL A 47 -3.51 11.17 4.57
C VAL A 47 -3.36 12.61 5.01
N GLN A 48 -2.25 13.23 4.65
CA GLN A 48 -2.09 14.66 4.76
C GLN A 48 -2.58 15.31 3.47
N THR A 49 -3.27 16.44 3.59
CA THR A 49 -3.89 17.14 2.48
C THR A 49 -3.48 18.60 2.53
N THR A 50 -3.18 19.19 1.38
CA THR A 50 -2.96 20.62 1.21
C THR A 50 -4.02 21.13 0.24
N ASN A 51 -4.86 22.09 0.65
CA ASN A 51 -5.86 22.67 -0.24
C ASN A 51 -5.25 23.75 -1.16
N LEU A 52 -6.07 24.29 -2.07
CA LEU A 52 -5.63 25.34 -3.02
C LEU A 52 -5.23 26.67 -2.34
N ARG A 53 -5.54 26.85 -1.05
CA ARG A 53 -5.17 28.02 -0.23
C ARG A 53 -4.00 27.72 0.71
N GLU A 54 -3.21 26.68 0.42
CA GLU A 54 -2.05 26.22 1.19
C GLU A 54 -2.37 25.80 2.65
N ARG A 55 -3.64 25.53 2.97
CA ARG A 55 -4.00 25.01 4.30
C ARG A 55 -3.81 23.51 4.34
N ASN A 56 -3.14 23.05 5.38
CA ASN A 56 -2.89 21.64 5.64
C ASN A 56 -3.95 21.04 6.57
N SER A 57 -4.33 19.79 6.32
CA SER A 57 -5.20 19.01 7.19
C SER A 57 -4.84 17.53 7.09
N THR A 58 -5.20 16.75 8.10
CA THR A 58 -4.90 15.32 8.18
C THR A 58 -6.18 14.55 8.41
N ARG A 59 -6.32 13.40 7.74
CA ARG A 59 -7.40 12.44 8.00
C ARG A 59 -6.93 11.01 7.85
N THR A 60 -7.57 10.10 8.56
CA THR A 60 -7.32 8.65 8.41
C THR A 60 -8.28 8.06 7.40
N ILE A 61 -7.77 7.19 6.54
CA ILE A 61 -8.57 6.38 5.63
C ILE A 61 -8.22 4.91 5.81
N THR A 62 -9.17 4.02 5.52
CA THR A 62 -8.93 2.57 5.50
C THR A 62 -9.00 2.11 4.04
N THR A 63 -8.01 1.34 3.60
CA THR A 63 -8.02 0.75 2.25
C THR A 63 -9.09 -0.34 2.16
N ASN A 64 -9.61 -0.55 0.95
CA ASN A 64 -10.54 -1.65 0.69
C ASN A 64 -9.81 -3.01 0.66
N GLY A 65 -10.56 -4.07 0.39
CA GLY A 65 -10.03 -5.44 0.33
C GLY A 65 -9.01 -5.70 -0.79
N CYS A 66 -8.85 -4.79 -1.75
CA CYS A 66 -7.85 -4.86 -2.82
C CYS A 66 -6.67 -3.92 -2.58
N GLY A 67 -6.54 -3.31 -1.40
CA GLY A 67 -5.44 -2.38 -1.15
C GLY A 67 -5.59 -1.03 -1.83
N GLN A 68 -6.82 -0.58 -2.06
CA GLN A 68 -7.10 0.71 -2.70
C GLN A 68 -7.61 1.70 -1.66
N ALA A 69 -7.00 2.88 -1.63
CA ALA A 69 -7.43 4.03 -0.84
C ALA A 69 -8.28 4.96 -1.71
N LEU A 70 -9.53 5.18 -1.33
CA LEU A 70 -10.44 6.10 -2.01
C LEU A 70 -10.52 7.41 -1.22
N ILE A 71 -9.89 8.45 -1.76
CA ILE A 71 -9.82 9.78 -1.17
C ILE A 71 -10.95 10.62 -1.76
N SER A 72 -12.09 10.65 -1.06
CA SER A 72 -13.25 11.46 -1.45
C SER A 72 -12.94 12.95 -1.43
N ASN A 73 -13.45 13.70 -2.41
CA ASN A 73 -13.08 15.09 -2.70
C ASN A 73 -11.57 15.28 -2.96
N GLY A 74 -10.89 14.19 -3.37
CA GLY A 74 -9.45 14.13 -3.54
C GLY A 74 -8.92 15.11 -4.58
N THR A 75 -9.68 15.38 -5.63
CA THR A 75 -9.22 16.24 -6.74
C THR A 75 -9.28 17.74 -6.41
N SER A 76 -10.01 18.11 -5.35
CA SER A 76 -10.10 19.50 -4.86
C SER A 76 -8.88 19.94 -4.04
N TYR A 77 -8.02 19.01 -3.63
CA TYR A 77 -6.76 19.34 -2.97
C TYR A 77 -5.70 19.69 -4.00
N LYS A 78 -4.72 20.54 -3.64
CA LYS A 78 -3.52 20.78 -4.44
C LYS A 78 -2.59 19.57 -4.40
N ARG A 79 -2.46 19.00 -3.19
CA ARG A 79 -1.51 17.93 -2.88
C ARG A 79 -2.06 17.00 -1.81
N LEU A 80 -1.72 15.73 -1.93
CA LEU A 80 -2.01 14.67 -0.96
C LEU A 80 -0.69 13.99 -0.59
N ILE A 81 -0.56 13.52 0.66
CA ILE A 81 0.55 12.67 1.09
C ILE A 81 -0.04 11.45 1.79
N ILE A 82 0.34 10.26 1.33
CA ILE A 82 -0.07 8.98 1.89
C ILE A 82 1.08 7.99 1.76
N ASN A 83 1.36 7.21 2.80
CA ASN A 83 2.45 6.22 2.80
C ASN A 83 3.78 6.80 2.28
N ASN A 84 4.15 7.99 2.77
CA ASN A 84 5.33 8.76 2.37
C ASN A 84 5.40 9.18 0.89
N GLN A 85 4.34 8.95 0.11
CA GLN A 85 4.25 9.39 -1.28
C GLN A 85 3.54 10.74 -1.38
N THR A 86 4.17 11.69 -2.07
CA THR A 86 3.55 12.97 -2.41
C THR A 86 2.82 12.85 -3.75
N ILE A 87 1.56 13.27 -3.79
CA ILE A 87 0.67 13.20 -4.94
C ILE A 87 0.21 14.62 -5.28
N ILE A 88 0.54 15.09 -6.49
CA ILE A 88 0.01 16.34 -7.05
C ILE A 88 -1.24 15.99 -7.85
N THR A 89 -2.39 16.50 -7.42
CA THR A 89 -3.70 16.05 -7.94
C THR A 89 -3.96 16.52 -9.38
N SER A 90 -3.43 17.68 -9.76
CA SER A 90 -3.60 18.26 -11.10
C SER A 90 -2.91 17.45 -12.19
N SER A 91 -1.76 16.82 -11.86
CA SER A 91 -1.00 15.99 -12.79
C SER A 91 -1.49 14.55 -12.88
N LEU A 92 -2.50 14.15 -12.09
CA LEU A 92 -3.00 12.80 -12.12
C LEU A 92 -3.79 12.51 -13.40
N PRO A 93 -3.60 11.32 -14.01
CA PRO A 93 -4.44 10.87 -15.10
C PRO A 93 -5.85 10.61 -14.59
N THR A 94 -6.85 10.91 -15.41
CA THR A 94 -8.25 10.56 -15.14
C THR A 94 -8.52 9.13 -15.60
N GLN A 95 -9.08 8.29 -14.74
CA GLN A 95 -9.46 6.91 -15.06
C GLN A 95 -10.81 6.55 -14.43
N THR A 96 -11.51 5.61 -15.07
CA THR A 96 -12.70 4.98 -14.50
C THR A 96 -12.28 4.02 -13.40
N HIS A 97 -12.75 4.24 -12.17
CA HIS A 97 -12.47 3.35 -11.06
C HIS A 97 -13.30 2.07 -11.16
N GLN A 98 -12.63 0.94 -11.36
CA GLN A 98 -13.27 -0.37 -11.33
C GLN A 98 -13.50 -0.82 -9.89
N ARG A 99 -14.69 -1.34 -9.61
CA ARG A 99 -15.07 -1.79 -8.27
C ARG A 99 -14.19 -2.98 -7.86
N CYS A 100 -13.52 -2.86 -6.72
CA CYS A 100 -12.80 -3.97 -6.13
C CYS A 100 -13.77 -5.10 -5.72
N THR A 101 -13.66 -6.25 -6.37
CA THR A 101 -14.19 -7.52 -5.87
C THR A 101 -13.10 -8.20 -5.06
N SER A 102 -13.05 -7.92 -3.75
CA SER A 102 -12.18 -8.68 -2.85
C SER A 102 -12.56 -10.14 -2.97
N ARG A 103 -11.64 -11.00 -3.44
CA ARG A 103 -11.80 -12.44 -3.27
C ARG A 103 -11.91 -12.65 -1.76
N ARG A 104 -13.09 -13.07 -1.27
CA ARG A 104 -13.14 -13.66 0.07
C ARG A 104 -12.17 -14.83 -0.04
N ASN A 105 -11.16 -14.87 0.82
CA ASN A 105 -10.46 -16.13 1.03
C ASN A 105 -11.54 -17.12 1.47
N THR A 106 -12.06 -17.94 0.55
CA THR A 106 -12.59 -19.23 0.94
C THR A 106 -11.39 -19.91 1.57
N HIS A 107 -11.38 -19.96 2.90
CA HIS A 107 -10.54 -20.88 3.62
C HIS A 107 -10.95 -22.26 3.10
N THR A 108 -10.27 -22.74 2.06
CA THR A 108 -10.36 -24.13 1.67
C THR A 108 -9.65 -24.86 2.78
N THR A 109 -10.41 -25.33 3.77
CA THR A 109 -9.94 -26.39 4.67
C THR A 109 -9.61 -27.55 3.73
N ILE A 110 -8.32 -27.74 3.45
CA ILE A 110 -7.85 -28.96 2.83
C ILE A 110 -8.04 -30.03 3.91
N THR A 111 -9.22 -30.65 3.93
CA THR A 111 -9.39 -31.93 4.60
C THR A 111 -8.56 -32.91 3.78
N ASN A 112 -7.34 -33.19 4.24
CA ASN A 112 -6.55 -34.31 3.74
C ASN A 112 -7.35 -35.59 4.00
N THR A 113 -8.19 -35.95 3.03
CA THR A 113 -8.85 -37.23 3.02
C THR A 113 -7.85 -38.17 2.37
N THR A 114 -7.11 -38.90 3.20
CA THR A 114 -6.20 -39.95 2.77
C THR A 114 -7.00 -41.00 2.00
N THR A 115 -6.99 -40.93 0.68
CA THR A 115 -7.58 -41.96 -0.16
C THR A 115 -6.64 -43.16 -0.16
N THR A 116 -6.93 -44.15 0.69
CA THR A 116 -6.30 -45.46 0.65
C THR A 116 -6.75 -46.18 -0.62
N THR A 117 -5.91 -46.19 -1.65
CA THR A 117 -6.15 -46.93 -2.89
C THR A 117 -6.09 -48.43 -2.60
N LYS A 118 -7.25 -49.10 -2.54
CA LYS A 118 -7.31 -50.56 -2.69
C LYS A 118 -7.16 -50.87 -4.18
N GLN A 119 -6.03 -51.46 -4.57
CA GLN A 119 -5.87 -52.12 -5.88
C GLN A 119 -6.88 -53.28 -5.96
N GLN A 120 -7.88 -53.15 -6.83
CA GLN A 120 -8.65 -54.29 -7.31
C GLN A 120 -7.94 -54.88 -8.53
N LEU A 121 -7.47 -56.10 -8.33
CA LEU A 121 -6.94 -57.02 -9.34
C LEU A 121 -8.15 -57.62 -10.08
N ASN A 122 -8.33 -57.28 -11.35
CA ASN A 122 -9.33 -57.93 -12.19
C ASN A 122 -8.71 -59.17 -12.86
N LYS A 123 -9.44 -60.29 -12.74
CA LYS A 123 -9.24 -61.59 -13.40
C LYS A 123 -9.34 -61.50 -14.91
#